data_AF-A0A517N8R0-F1
#
_entry.id   AF-A0A517N8R0-F1
#
_cell.length_a   1.000
_cell.length_b   1.000
_cell.length_c   1.000
_cell.angle_alpha   90.00
_cell.angle_beta   90.00
_cell.angle_gamma   90.00
#
_symmetry.space_group_name_H-M   'P 1'
#
loop_
_entity.id
_entity.type
_entity.pdbx_description
1 polymer ?
#
loop_
_entity_poly.entity_id
_entity_poly.type
_entity_poly.pdbx_seq_one_letter_code
_entity_poly.pdbx_strand_id
1 'polypeptide(L)'
;MDTPSSNPRFRLRGNRKYLSATTVFDWITESLVNPTNIDFQFHTFTGNHANVSSKPSQTDRLVATYRSSHKTVYLVETDEPILERYNCNEQQILSTVNFNSTSGLFCFPLVDSATYIEYVVATYKAMLEGTDDGKMGKLIFGRVRADSVPIGGSCVIEHRRKIGKQFFEAKLLCNDEKIGSLYFGQQ
;
A
#
# COMPACT_ATOMS: atom_id res chain seq x y z
N MET A 1 6.85 23.70 -7.67
CA MET A 1 5.69 23.57 -6.78
C MET A 1 5.04 22.22 -7.08
N ASP A 2 5.03 21.18 -6.26
CA ASP A 2 5.65 20.92 -4.95
C ASP A 2 6.18 19.47 -4.97
N THR A 3 7.49 19.34 -5.20
CA THR A 3 8.24 18.16 -4.77
C THR A 3 8.19 18.16 -3.23
N PRO A 4 8.05 17.00 -2.57
CA PRO A 4 8.28 16.94 -1.13
C PRO A 4 9.59 17.67 -0.82
N SER A 5 9.53 18.72 -0.01
CA SER A 5 10.63 19.68 0.17
C SER A 5 11.83 19.07 0.91
N SER A 6 11.71 17.83 1.37
CA SER A 6 12.74 17.07 2.07
C SER A 6 12.77 15.62 1.60
N ASN A 7 13.96 15.03 1.63
CA ASN A 7 14.10 13.59 1.47
C ASN A 7 13.39 12.85 2.60
N PRO A 8 12.67 11.75 2.32
CA PRO A 8 11.98 10.98 3.35
C PRO A 8 12.96 10.32 4.30
N ARG A 9 12.66 10.41 5.60
CA ARG A 9 13.28 9.57 6.63
C ARG A 9 12.37 8.39 6.92
N PHE A 10 12.54 7.33 6.13
CA PHE A 10 11.77 6.11 6.30
C PHE A 10 12.20 5.32 7.54
N ARG A 11 11.26 4.52 8.06
CA ARG A 11 11.45 3.60 9.19
C ARG A 11 10.94 2.22 8.80
N LEU A 12 11.57 1.15 9.27
CA LEU A 12 11.12 -0.21 9.02
C LEU A 12 9.92 -0.59 9.91
N ARG A 13 8.92 -1.22 9.31
CA ARG A 13 7.71 -1.65 10.03
C ARG A 13 7.95 -2.94 10.80
N GLY A 14 7.82 -2.89 12.13
CA GLY A 14 8.03 -4.02 13.03
C GLY A 14 9.38 -4.71 12.80
N ASN A 15 9.35 -6.04 12.64
CA ASN A 15 10.55 -6.87 12.41
C ASN A 15 10.93 -7.00 10.92
N ARG A 16 10.26 -6.30 10.01
CA ARG A 16 10.60 -6.38 8.58
C ARG A 16 12.01 -5.85 8.34
N LYS A 17 12.72 -6.46 7.39
CA LYS A 17 14.05 -6.02 6.93
C LYS A 17 13.99 -5.16 5.66
N TYR A 18 12.79 -4.73 5.29
CA TYR A 18 12.54 -3.98 4.07
C TYR A 18 11.47 -2.91 4.29
N LEU A 19 11.56 -1.83 3.51
CA LEU A 19 10.63 -0.72 3.47
C LEU A 19 9.23 -1.19 3.05
N SER A 20 8.21 -0.82 3.82
CA SER A 20 6.82 -1.18 3.52
C SER A 20 6.26 -0.27 2.43
N ALA A 21 5.62 -0.88 1.44
CA ALA A 21 4.91 -0.16 0.38
C ALA A 21 3.83 0.80 0.93
N THR A 22 3.18 0.45 2.04
CA THR A 22 2.21 1.33 2.73
C THR A 22 2.86 2.60 3.28
N THR A 23 4.03 2.48 3.94
CA THR A 23 4.79 3.62 4.47
C THR A 23 5.18 4.58 3.37
N VAL A 24 5.57 4.05 2.21
CA VAL A 24 5.92 4.86 1.04
C VAL A 24 4.70 5.57 0.48
N PHE A 25 3.59 4.85 0.33
CA PHE A 25 2.34 5.44 -0.14
C PHE A 25 1.91 6.60 0.75
N ASP A 26 1.83 6.37 2.07
CA ASP A 26 1.41 7.36 3.05
C ASP A 26 2.26 8.62 2.98
N TRP A 27 3.60 8.47 3.00
CA TRP A 27 4.51 9.61 2.90
C TRP A 27 4.29 10.46 1.65
N ILE A 28 4.07 9.81 0.49
CA ILE A 28 3.80 10.54 -0.76
C ILE A 28 2.46 11.28 -0.68
N THR A 29 1.41 10.62 -0.17
CA THR A 29 0.07 11.20 -0.11
C THR A 29 -0.09 12.28 0.96
N GLU A 30 0.61 12.18 2.09
CA GLU A 30 0.66 13.23 3.12
C GLU A 30 1.32 14.51 2.59
N SER A 31 2.24 14.37 1.64
CA SER A 31 2.92 15.48 0.97
C SER A 31 2.11 16.07 -0.20
N LEU A 32 0.83 15.71 -0.34
CA LEU A 32 -0.02 16.04 -1.47
C LEU A 32 -1.37 16.59 -1.01
N VAL A 33 -1.78 17.72 -1.58
CA VAL A 33 -3.14 18.26 -1.37
C VAL A 33 -4.11 17.52 -2.30
N ASN A 34 -5.03 16.75 -1.73
CA ASN A 34 -6.16 16.08 -2.41
C ASN A 34 -5.80 15.34 -3.72
N PRO A 35 -4.89 14.35 -3.69
CA PRO A 35 -4.51 13.65 -4.91
C PRO A 35 -5.68 12.85 -5.51
N THR A 36 -5.84 12.95 -6.82
CA THR A 36 -6.81 12.18 -7.61
C THR A 36 -6.14 11.36 -8.72
N ASN A 37 -6.83 10.36 -9.27
CA ASN A 37 -6.32 9.45 -10.31
C ASN A 37 -4.99 8.79 -9.91
N ILE A 38 -4.96 8.26 -8.70
CA ILE A 38 -3.79 7.69 -8.05
C ILE A 38 -3.45 6.35 -8.72
N ASP A 39 -2.18 6.19 -9.09
CA ASP A 39 -1.57 4.94 -9.52
C ASP A 39 -0.21 4.80 -8.83
N PHE A 40 -0.21 4.08 -7.71
CA PHE A 40 1.01 3.77 -6.95
C PHE A 40 1.46 2.35 -7.24
N GLN A 41 2.74 2.19 -7.55
CA GLN A 41 3.40 0.93 -7.82
C GLN A 41 4.65 0.81 -6.96
N PHE A 42 4.79 -0.31 -6.27
CA PHE A 42 5.96 -0.67 -5.48
C PHE A 42 6.74 -1.74 -6.23
N HIS A 43 7.95 -1.41 -6.68
CA HIS A 43 8.71 -2.22 -7.63
C HIS A 43 9.69 -3.15 -6.93
N THR A 44 10.35 -2.66 -5.87
CA THR A 44 11.47 -3.38 -5.26
C THR A 44 11.49 -3.25 -3.75
N PHE A 45 11.72 -4.38 -3.06
CA PHE A 45 12.06 -4.36 -1.65
C PHE A 45 13.47 -3.83 -1.43
N THR A 46 13.61 -2.91 -0.49
CA THR A 46 14.88 -2.31 -0.08
C THR A 46 14.96 -2.24 1.45
N GLY A 47 16.15 -2.48 2.00
CA GLY A 47 16.47 -2.19 3.40
C GLY A 47 17.09 -0.81 3.61
N ASN A 48 17.23 -0.04 2.53
CA ASN A 48 17.86 1.27 2.49
C ASN A 48 16.83 2.38 2.30
N HIS A 49 17.26 3.61 2.57
CA HIS A 49 16.48 4.80 2.31
C HIS A 49 16.22 4.95 0.80
N ALA A 50 15.26 5.80 0.45
CA ALA A 50 14.98 6.13 -0.94
C ALA A 50 14.73 7.63 -1.07
N ASN A 51 15.25 8.24 -2.14
CA ASN A 51 15.11 9.67 -2.38
C ASN A 51 14.17 9.92 -3.57
N VAL A 52 13.54 11.10 -3.57
CA VAL A 52 12.72 11.53 -4.70
C VAL A 52 13.62 11.85 -5.87
N SER A 53 13.30 11.28 -7.03
CA SER A 53 13.90 11.63 -8.31
C SER A 53 12.83 12.15 -9.26
N SER A 54 13.17 13.19 -10.03
CA SER A 54 12.32 13.69 -11.12
C SER A 54 12.55 12.94 -12.43
N LYS A 55 13.74 12.34 -12.60
CA LYS A 55 14.16 11.58 -13.77
C LYS A 55 15.11 10.45 -13.34
N PRO A 56 14.57 9.29 -12.93
CA PRO A 56 15.41 8.15 -12.59
C PRO A 56 16.21 7.70 -13.82
N SER A 57 17.48 7.37 -13.61
CA SER A 57 18.35 6.77 -14.62
C SER A 57 18.02 5.29 -14.83
N GLN A 58 18.57 4.65 -15.88
CA GLN A 58 18.39 3.20 -16.09
C GLN A 58 19.15 2.35 -15.05
N THR A 59 20.19 2.91 -14.43
CA THR A 59 20.98 2.24 -13.40
C THR A 59 20.40 2.44 -12.00
N ASP A 60 19.43 3.34 -11.85
CA ASP A 60 18.78 3.62 -10.58
C ASP A 60 17.90 2.44 -10.17
N ARG A 61 18.05 2.01 -8.92
CA ARG A 61 17.16 0.99 -8.35
C ARG A 61 15.85 1.64 -7.91
N LEU A 62 14.85 1.56 -8.79
CA LEU A 62 13.52 2.12 -8.55
C LEU A 62 12.78 1.33 -7.46
N VAL A 63 12.44 2.01 -6.37
CA VAL A 63 11.70 1.46 -5.23
C VAL A 63 10.20 1.58 -5.47
N ALA A 64 9.74 2.77 -5.87
CA ALA A 64 8.32 3.02 -6.11
C ALA A 64 8.10 4.07 -7.19
N THR A 65 6.92 4.02 -7.79
CA THR A 65 6.39 5.07 -8.65
C THR A 65 5.00 5.43 -8.18
N TYR A 66 4.74 6.73 -8.07
CA TYR A 66 3.42 7.26 -7.80
C TYR A 66 3.03 8.21 -8.92
N ARG A 67 1.84 8.04 -9.47
CA ARG A 67 1.24 8.95 -10.45
C ARG A 67 -0.10 9.42 -9.93
N SER A 68 -0.39 10.70 -10.13
CA SER A 68 -1.70 11.29 -9.93
C SER A 68 -2.01 12.26 -11.07
N SER A 69 -3.20 12.85 -11.05
CA SER A 69 -3.60 13.96 -11.93
C SER A 69 -2.63 15.15 -11.86
N HIS A 70 -1.94 15.34 -10.74
CA HIS A 70 -1.08 16.50 -10.49
C HIS A 70 0.40 16.24 -10.76
N LYS A 71 0.91 15.04 -10.41
CA LYS A 71 2.34 14.78 -10.46
C LYS A 71 2.70 13.30 -10.60
N THR A 72 3.92 13.08 -11.06
CA THR A 72 4.59 11.78 -10.96
C THR A 72 5.76 11.92 -10.00
N VAL A 73 5.87 10.98 -9.06
CA VAL A 73 6.97 10.86 -8.11
C VAL A 73 7.66 9.52 -8.33
N TYR A 74 8.98 9.55 -8.47
CA TYR A 74 9.82 8.36 -8.48
C TYR A 74 10.64 8.33 -7.20
N LEU A 75 10.71 7.15 -6.57
CA LEU A 75 11.60 6.90 -5.43
C LEU A 75 12.69 5.94 -5.86
N VAL A 76 13.93 6.37 -5.69
CA VAL A 76 15.15 5.62 -6.03
C VAL A 76 15.88 5.28 -4.74
N GLU A 77 16.30 4.02 -4.61
CA GLU A 77 17.06 3.52 -3.47
C GLU A 77 18.39 4.29 -3.31
N THR A 78 18.80 4.53 -2.07
CA THR A 78 20.11 5.08 -1.71
C THR A 78 21.00 3.98 -1.12
N ASP A 79 22.27 4.29 -0.88
CA ASP A 79 23.20 3.38 -0.19
C ASP A 79 23.06 3.43 1.34
N GLU A 80 22.21 4.31 1.88
CA GLU A 80 22.05 4.50 3.33
C GLU A 80 21.04 3.49 3.90
N PRO A 81 21.44 2.62 4.85
CA PRO A 81 20.54 1.64 5.45
C PRO A 81 19.50 2.28 6.36
N ILE A 82 18.27 1.75 6.36
CA ILE A 82 17.23 2.16 7.33
C ILE A 82 17.48 1.42 8.64
N LEU A 83 17.77 2.17 9.70
CA LEU A 83 18.05 1.62 11.03
C LEU A 83 16.86 1.73 11.98
N GLU A 84 16.05 2.76 11.81
CA GLU A 84 14.91 3.04 12.68
C GLU A 84 13.73 2.12 12.41
N ARG A 85 12.95 1.84 13.46
CA ARG A 85 11.78 0.96 13.43
C ARG A 85 10.58 1.61 14.08
N TYR A 86 9.39 1.19 13.66
CA TYR A 86 8.12 1.53 14.33
C TYR A 86 7.27 0.28 14.55
N ASN A 87 6.38 0.33 15.55
CA ASN A 87 5.55 -0.81 15.90
C ASN A 87 4.54 -1.14 14.78
N CYS A 88 4.32 -2.44 14.58
CA CYS A 88 3.37 -2.93 13.58
C CYS A 88 2.06 -3.34 14.27
N ASN A 89 1.00 -2.58 14.03
CA ASN A 89 -0.32 -2.83 14.63
C ASN A 89 -1.23 -3.70 13.76
N GLU A 90 -0.66 -4.58 12.93
CA GLU A 90 -1.41 -5.42 11.98
C GLU A 90 -2.45 -6.30 12.70
N GLN A 91 -2.13 -6.85 13.88
CA GLN A 91 -3.09 -7.61 14.69
C GLN A 91 -4.25 -6.75 15.21
N GLN A 92 -3.98 -5.50 15.60
CA GLN A 92 -5.04 -4.59 16.06
C GLN A 92 -5.99 -4.25 14.91
N ILE A 93 -5.46 -3.96 13.71
CA ILE A 93 -6.26 -3.77 12.50
C ILE A 93 -7.18 -4.98 12.30
N LEU A 94 -6.61 -6.19 12.23
CA LEU A 94 -7.37 -7.40 11.94
C LEU A 94 -8.43 -7.73 13.01
N SER A 95 -8.22 -7.33 14.27
CA SER A 95 -9.23 -7.51 15.33
C SER A 95 -10.49 -6.66 15.14
N THR A 96 -10.42 -5.60 14.33
CA THR A 96 -11.55 -4.71 14.03
C THR A 96 -12.25 -5.04 12.72
N VAL A 97 -11.69 -5.95 11.93
CA VAL A 97 -12.22 -6.32 10.61
C VAL A 97 -13.32 -7.36 10.78
N ASN A 98 -14.50 -7.08 10.21
CA ASN A 98 -15.58 -8.06 10.13
C ASN A 98 -15.51 -8.84 8.81
N PHE A 99 -15.21 -10.13 8.91
CA PHE A 99 -15.22 -11.05 7.78
C PHE A 99 -16.65 -11.46 7.44
N ASN A 100 -17.16 -11.02 6.29
CA ASN A 100 -18.34 -11.62 5.68
C ASN A 100 -17.90 -12.43 4.45
N SER A 101 -18.02 -13.74 4.53
CA SER A 101 -17.65 -14.68 3.46
C SER A 101 -18.46 -14.53 2.17
N THR A 102 -19.59 -13.80 2.20
CA THR A 102 -20.55 -13.72 1.09
C THR A 102 -20.44 -12.42 0.29
N SER A 103 -20.07 -11.30 0.92
CA SER A 103 -20.20 -9.95 0.34
C SER A 103 -18.91 -9.11 0.34
N GLY A 104 -17.78 -9.69 0.73
CA GLY A 104 -16.52 -8.94 0.86
C GLY A 104 -16.29 -8.40 2.28
N LEU A 105 -15.09 -7.86 2.50
CA LEU A 105 -14.64 -7.41 3.82
C LEU A 105 -15.10 -5.99 4.10
N PHE A 106 -15.78 -5.79 5.22
CA PHE A 106 -16.11 -4.46 5.72
C PHE A 106 -14.93 -3.96 6.56
N CYS A 107 -14.32 -2.87 6.10
CA CYS A 107 -13.42 -2.11 6.94
C CYS A 107 -14.23 -1.20 7.87
N PHE A 108 -13.57 -0.70 8.92
CA PHE A 108 -14.02 0.32 9.89
C PHE A 108 -14.55 -0.19 11.23
N PRO A 109 -14.12 0.42 12.35
CA PRO A 109 -13.42 1.72 12.46
C PRO A 109 -11.91 1.66 12.20
N LEU A 110 -11.34 2.77 11.68
CA LEU A 110 -9.88 2.96 11.67
C LEU A 110 -9.40 2.97 13.12
N VAL A 111 -8.37 2.18 13.44
CA VAL A 111 -7.67 2.31 14.71
C VAL A 111 -6.77 3.55 14.63
N ASP A 112 -6.68 4.35 15.70
CA ASP A 112 -5.92 5.61 15.75
C ASP A 112 -4.45 5.47 15.31
N SER A 113 -3.93 4.25 15.34
CA SER A 113 -2.54 3.92 15.08
C SER A 113 -2.27 3.36 13.67
N ALA A 114 -3.25 3.37 12.75
CA ALA A 114 -3.10 2.84 11.39
C ALA A 114 -3.64 3.80 10.33
N THR A 115 -2.93 3.88 9.20
CA THR A 115 -3.39 4.65 8.04
C THR A 115 -4.44 3.87 7.23
N TYR A 116 -5.18 4.58 6.36
CA TYR A 116 -6.15 3.96 5.48
C TYR A 116 -5.53 2.84 4.62
N ILE A 117 -4.38 3.10 3.98
CA ILE A 117 -3.74 2.10 3.11
C ILE A 117 -3.22 0.91 3.92
N GLU A 118 -2.75 1.12 5.15
CA GLU A 118 -2.34 0.03 6.04
C GLU A 118 -3.52 -0.87 6.38
N TYR A 119 -4.68 -0.29 6.66
CA TYR A 119 -5.90 -1.02 6.95
C TYR A 119 -6.34 -1.86 5.76
N VAL A 120 -6.40 -1.23 4.58
CA VAL A 120 -6.83 -1.86 3.33
C VAL A 120 -5.90 -3.00 2.91
N VAL A 121 -4.58 -2.79 3.00
CA VAL A 121 -3.57 -3.81 2.66
C VAL A 121 -3.60 -4.97 3.64
N ALA A 122 -3.68 -4.70 4.95
CA ALA A 122 -3.73 -5.77 5.96
C ALA A 122 -5.01 -6.62 5.82
N THR A 123 -6.15 -5.95 5.64
CA THR A 123 -7.46 -6.60 5.47
C THR A 123 -7.48 -7.51 4.26
N TYR A 124 -7.04 -7.02 3.09
CA TYR A 124 -7.04 -7.85 1.88
C TYR A 124 -6.01 -9.00 1.96
N LYS A 125 -4.85 -8.75 2.57
CA LYS A 125 -3.86 -9.80 2.80
C LYS A 125 -4.43 -10.94 3.64
N ALA A 126 -5.07 -10.62 4.77
CA ALA A 126 -5.71 -11.63 5.63
C ALA A 126 -6.83 -12.39 4.90
N MET A 127 -7.58 -11.70 4.03
CA MET A 127 -8.57 -12.35 3.16
C MET A 127 -7.94 -13.45 2.31
N LEU A 128 -6.85 -13.12 1.62
CA LEU A 128 -6.17 -14.05 0.72
C LEU A 128 -5.58 -15.23 1.50
N GLU A 129 -4.95 -14.97 2.65
CA GLU A 129 -4.41 -16.01 3.53
C GLU A 129 -5.48 -16.98 4.04
N GLY A 130 -6.71 -16.48 4.31
CA GLY A 130 -7.85 -17.29 4.73
C GLY A 130 -8.49 -18.13 3.62
N THR A 131 -8.24 -17.84 2.35
CA THR A 131 -8.87 -18.55 1.21
C THR A 131 -8.12 -19.80 0.73
N ASP A 132 -6.85 -20.01 1.13
CA ASP A 132 -6.00 -21.08 0.58
C ASP A 132 -5.39 -21.98 1.65
N ASP A 133 -6.07 -22.17 2.79
CA ASP A 133 -5.66 -23.03 3.92
C ASP A 133 -4.19 -22.84 4.36
N GLY A 134 -3.68 -21.60 4.29
CA GLY A 134 -2.29 -21.27 4.66
C GLY A 134 -1.21 -21.75 3.68
N LYS A 135 -1.57 -22.21 2.48
CA LYS A 135 -0.62 -22.64 1.42
C LYS A 135 -0.11 -21.49 0.56
N MET A 136 -0.68 -20.29 0.71
CA MET A 136 -0.19 -19.12 -0.01
C MET A 136 1.20 -18.74 0.50
N GLY A 137 2.12 -18.58 -0.46
CA GLY A 137 3.46 -18.05 -0.24
C GLY A 137 3.43 -16.60 0.25
N LYS A 138 4.56 -15.90 0.15
CA LYS A 138 4.64 -14.53 0.67
C LYS A 138 3.80 -13.60 -0.20
N LEU A 139 2.76 -13.02 0.38
CA LEU A 139 1.93 -11.99 -0.25
C LEU A 139 2.59 -10.62 -0.21
N ILE A 140 2.57 -9.94 -1.35
CA ILE A 140 3.27 -8.67 -1.58
C ILE A 140 2.29 -7.68 -2.17
N PHE A 141 2.04 -6.59 -1.44
CA PHE A 141 1.33 -5.44 -1.99
C PHE A 141 2.21 -4.74 -3.04
N GLY A 142 1.76 -4.75 -4.29
CA GLY A 142 2.54 -4.23 -5.43
C GLY A 142 1.95 -2.98 -6.07
N ARG A 143 0.63 -2.78 -6.02
CA ARG A 143 0.00 -1.61 -6.65
C ARG A 143 -1.36 -1.27 -6.05
N VAL A 144 -1.66 0.02 -5.98
CA VAL A 144 -3.03 0.54 -5.80
C VAL A 144 -3.35 1.52 -6.92
N ARG A 145 -4.55 1.40 -7.47
CA ARG A 145 -5.17 2.42 -8.32
C ARG A 145 -6.40 2.95 -7.61
N ALA A 146 -6.55 4.25 -7.47
CA ALA A 146 -7.72 4.84 -6.81
C ALA A 146 -8.05 6.20 -7.40
N ASP A 147 -9.34 6.54 -7.46
CA ASP A 147 -9.77 7.84 -7.96
C ASP A 147 -9.42 8.96 -6.96
N SER A 148 -9.44 8.64 -5.66
CA SER A 148 -8.98 9.47 -4.55
C SER A 148 -8.64 8.60 -3.33
N VAL A 149 -7.96 9.18 -2.32
CA VAL A 149 -7.84 8.55 -1.00
C VAL A 149 -9.12 8.83 -0.21
N PRO A 150 -9.85 7.83 0.29
CA PRO A 150 -11.05 8.07 1.08
C PRO A 150 -10.73 8.79 2.39
N ILE A 151 -11.44 9.88 2.66
CA ILE A 151 -11.37 10.62 3.91
C ILE A 151 -12.54 10.14 4.78
N GLY A 152 -12.37 8.98 5.42
CA GLY A 152 -13.42 8.34 6.22
C GLY A 152 -14.49 7.60 5.41
N GLY A 153 -15.57 7.19 6.08
CA GLY A 153 -16.65 6.37 5.51
C GLY A 153 -16.48 4.88 5.78
N SER A 154 -17.35 4.04 5.20
CA SER A 154 -17.17 2.58 5.20
C SER A 154 -16.61 2.13 3.85
N CYS A 155 -15.64 1.22 3.84
CA CYS A 155 -15.06 0.67 2.61
C CYS A 155 -15.19 -0.84 2.62
N VAL A 156 -15.54 -1.38 1.46
CA VAL A 156 -15.62 -2.82 1.22
C VAL A 156 -14.47 -3.23 0.30
N ILE A 157 -13.78 -4.30 0.67
CA ILE A 157 -12.79 -4.95 -0.19
C ILE A 157 -13.41 -6.21 -0.78
N GLU A 158 -13.54 -6.21 -2.11
CA GLU A 158 -14.03 -7.36 -2.85
C GLU A 158 -12.91 -8.00 -3.67
N HIS A 159 -12.58 -9.25 -3.39
CA HIS A 159 -11.74 -10.03 -4.29
C HIS A 159 -12.44 -10.17 -5.65
N ARG A 160 -11.72 -9.86 -6.74
CA ARG A 160 -12.26 -9.98 -8.09
C ARG A 160 -11.78 -11.21 -8.80
N ARG A 161 -10.46 -11.37 -8.87
CA ARG A 161 -9.84 -12.46 -9.62
C ARG A 161 -8.40 -12.66 -9.23
N LYS A 162 -7.92 -13.86 -9.56
CA LYS A 162 -6.51 -14.18 -9.71
C LYS A 162 -6.10 -13.90 -11.16
N ILE A 163 -5.06 -13.10 -11.36
CA ILE A 163 -4.46 -12.78 -12.66
C ILE A 163 -3.23 -13.66 -12.83
N GLY A 164 -3.27 -14.58 -13.80
CA GLY A 164 -2.24 -15.60 -13.93
C GLY A 164 -2.17 -16.51 -12.70
N LYS A 165 -0.96 -16.97 -12.35
CA LYS A 165 -0.76 -17.86 -11.19
C LYS A 165 -0.39 -17.15 -9.89
N GLN A 166 0.04 -15.89 -9.95
CA GLN A 166 0.71 -15.22 -8.84
C GLN A 166 0.11 -13.87 -8.46
N PHE A 167 -0.81 -13.30 -9.24
CA PHE A 167 -1.34 -11.96 -8.95
C PHE A 167 -2.81 -12.01 -8.54
N PHE A 168 -3.19 -11.14 -7.61
CA PHE A 168 -4.54 -11.04 -7.08
C PHE A 168 -5.03 -9.61 -7.20
N GLU A 169 -6.25 -9.44 -7.71
CA GLU A 169 -6.91 -8.15 -7.87
C GLU A 169 -8.12 -8.08 -6.95
N ALA A 170 -8.23 -6.99 -6.19
CA ALA A 170 -9.44 -6.62 -5.46
C ALA A 170 -9.95 -5.26 -5.92
N LYS A 171 -11.27 -5.05 -5.79
CA LYS A 171 -11.88 -3.72 -5.87
C LYS A 171 -12.05 -3.14 -4.47
N LEU A 172 -11.86 -1.83 -4.42
CA LEU A 172 -12.21 -1.01 -3.28
C LEU A 172 -13.54 -0.34 -3.58
N LEU A 173 -14.53 -0.57 -2.73
CA LEU A 173 -15.83 0.08 -2.79
C LEU A 173 -16.00 1.01 -1.60
N CYS A 174 -16.59 2.18 -1.80
CA CYS A 174 -17.04 3.07 -0.74
C CYS A 174 -18.49 3.45 -1.06
N ASN A 175 -19.42 3.23 -0.13
CA ASN A 175 -20.86 3.41 -0.38
C ASN A 175 -21.33 2.70 -1.67
N ASP A 176 -20.92 1.44 -1.85
CA ASP A 176 -21.19 0.59 -3.04
C ASP A 176 -20.62 1.11 -4.38
N GLU A 177 -19.92 2.24 -4.38
CA GLU A 177 -19.24 2.77 -5.56
C GLU A 177 -17.79 2.32 -5.61
N LYS A 178 -17.32 1.90 -6.80
CA LYS A 178 -15.93 1.54 -6.99
C LYS A 178 -15.05 2.78 -6.96
N ILE A 179 -14.21 2.88 -5.94
CA ILE A 179 -13.24 3.97 -5.77
C ILE A 179 -11.81 3.57 -6.17
N GLY A 180 -11.55 2.28 -6.37
CA GLY A 180 -10.19 1.82 -6.65
C GLY A 180 -10.01 0.32 -6.81
N SER A 181 -8.76 -0.09 -6.89
CA SER A 181 -8.33 -1.48 -7.02
C SER A 181 -6.96 -1.70 -6.38
N LEU A 182 -6.81 -2.84 -5.70
CA LEU A 182 -5.56 -3.30 -5.11
C LEU A 182 -5.01 -4.47 -5.92
N TYR A 183 -3.68 -4.55 -5.98
CA TYR A 183 -2.98 -5.64 -6.63
C TYR A 183 -1.91 -6.21 -5.69
N PHE A 184 -2.00 -7.52 -5.47
CA PHE A 184 -1.02 -8.29 -4.72
C PHE A 184 -0.33 -9.29 -5.63
N GLY A 185 0.96 -9.50 -5.41
CA GLY A 185 1.73 -10.61 -5.97
C GLY A 185 2.00 -11.67 -4.89
N GLN A 186 2.12 -12.92 -5.31
CA GLN A 186 2.59 -14.04 -4.51
C GLN A 186 4.02 -14.39 -4.93
N GLN A 187 4.93 -14.35 -3.97
CA GLN A 187 6.29 -14.89 -4.08
C GLN A 187 6.38 -16.28 -3.47
#